data_AF-A0A2U3LAN9-F1
#
_entry.id   AF-A0A2U3LAN9-F1
#
_cell.length_a   1.000
_cell.length_b   1.000
_cell.length_c   1.000
_cell.angle_alpha   90.00
_cell.angle_beta   90.00
_cell.angle_gamma   90.00
#
_symmetry.space_group_name_H-M   'P 1'
#
loop_
_entity.id
_entity.type
_entity.pdbx_description
1 polymer ?
#
loop_
_entity_poly.entity_id
_entity_poly.type
_entity_poly.pdbx_seq_one_letter_code
_entity_poly.pdbx_strand_id
1 'polypeptide(L)'
;MLFTIDSAKQFLLSKLSQQAGRDGVSLDEIEKRMFLFSEASASPDFEANEIFDEKYNGKAYESKITKLLRKAYAHDRRTEEGKQEWEDALAALRKEDFYGLVMVDQAGIPRKREALWRFELEQLPFQTIELAVIALGLLVVFRPNVLHLSLPDWVRWLAYPLFIWLVWYIGRVWQRMASKRSGLRDR
;
A
#
# COMPACT_ATOMS: atom_id res chain seq x y z
N MET A 1 18.00 9.69 11.87
CA MET A 1 19.06 9.15 10.97
C MET A 1 18.39 8.77 9.66
N LEU A 2 19.03 8.91 8.50
CA LEU A 2 18.44 8.39 7.26
C LEU A 2 18.66 6.87 7.22
N PHE A 3 17.60 6.10 7.45
CA PHE A 3 17.63 4.66 7.27
C PHE A 3 17.50 4.30 5.79
N THR A 4 18.42 3.45 5.30
CA THR A 4 18.18 2.61 4.12
C THR A 4 17.31 1.41 4.49
N ILE A 5 16.73 0.74 3.50
CA ILE A 5 15.92 -0.47 3.71
C ILE A 5 16.69 -1.51 4.55
N ASP A 6 17.92 -1.85 4.16
CA ASP A 6 18.72 -2.86 4.88
C ASP A 6 19.07 -2.41 6.30
N SER A 7 19.43 -1.14 6.48
CA SER A 7 19.73 -0.61 7.81
C SER A 7 18.50 -0.60 8.73
N ALA A 8 17.30 -0.36 8.19
CA ALA A 8 16.05 -0.40 8.94
C ALA A 8 15.68 -1.84 9.34
N LYS A 9 15.86 -2.81 8.43
CA LYS A 9 15.69 -4.24 8.73
C LYS A 9 16.65 -4.68 9.85
N GLN A 10 17.92 -4.31 9.74
CA GLN A 10 18.94 -4.61 10.76
C GLN A 10 18.66 -3.90 12.09
N PHE A 11 18.15 -2.67 12.06
CA PHE A 11 17.71 -1.96 13.25
C PHE A 11 16.62 -2.74 13.99
N LEU A 12 15.56 -3.16 13.29
CA LEU A 12 14.48 -3.95 13.90
C LEU A 12 14.99 -5.28 14.47
N LEU A 13 15.86 -5.99 13.73
CA LEU A 13 16.48 -7.22 14.21
C LEU A 13 17.35 -7.00 15.45
N SER A 14 18.09 -5.89 15.50
CA SER A 14 18.91 -5.50 16.65
C SER A 14 18.03 -5.21 17.88
N LYS A 15 16.96 -4.43 17.73
CA LYS A 15 16.00 -4.15 18.82
C LYS A 15 15.34 -5.43 19.34
N LEU A 16 14.95 -6.31 18.43
CA LEU A 16 14.41 -7.63 18.76
C LEU A 16 15.42 -8.46 19.57
N SER A 17 16.67 -8.56 19.10
CA SER A 17 17.73 -9.33 19.76
C SER A 17 18.10 -8.78 21.14
N GLN A 18 18.19 -7.45 21.27
CA GLN A 18 18.44 -6.80 22.55
C GLN A 18 17.33 -7.10 23.55
N GLN A 19 16.06 -7.03 23.13
CA GLN A 19 14.95 -7.34 24.02
C GLN A 19 14.86 -8.83 24.36
N ALA A 20 15.19 -9.72 23.44
CA ALA A 20 15.29 -11.16 23.71
C ALA A 20 16.34 -11.44 24.79
N GLY A 21 17.52 -10.80 24.70
CA GLY A 21 18.55 -10.88 25.73
C GLY A 21 18.09 -10.38 27.10
N ARG A 22 17.32 -9.28 27.15
CA ARG A 22 16.72 -8.76 28.40
C ARG A 22 15.68 -9.71 29.01
N ASP A 23 14.92 -10.38 28.17
CA ASP A 23 13.86 -11.32 28.57
C ASP A 23 14.41 -12.73 28.88
N GLY A 24 15.71 -12.97 28.69
CA GLY A 24 16.33 -14.30 28.86
C GLY A 24 15.88 -15.31 27.81
N VAL A 25 15.38 -14.84 26.67
CA VAL A 25 14.88 -15.66 25.55
C VAL A 25 15.94 -15.71 24.46
N SER A 26 16.29 -16.90 23.98
CA SER A 26 17.18 -17.05 22.82
C SER A 26 16.39 -16.87 21.51
N LEU A 27 17.04 -16.23 20.54
CA LEU A 27 16.64 -16.22 19.14
C LEU A 27 17.66 -16.99 18.34
N ASP A 28 17.25 -18.06 17.68
CA ASP A 28 18.14 -18.82 16.82
C ASP A 28 18.34 -18.13 15.45
N GLU A 29 19.29 -18.64 14.67
CA GLU A 29 19.64 -18.07 13.38
C GLU A 29 18.53 -18.22 12.32
N ILE A 30 17.73 -19.29 12.37
CA ILE A 30 16.57 -19.51 11.49
C ILE A 30 15.49 -18.49 11.83
N GLU A 31 15.19 -18.28 13.11
CA GLU A 31 14.21 -17.28 13.58
C GLU A 31 14.58 -15.86 13.14
N LYS A 32 15.88 -15.51 13.16
CA LYS A 32 16.39 -14.21 12.69
C LYS A 32 16.30 -14.08 11.17
N ARG A 33 16.66 -15.11 10.41
CA ARG A 33 16.54 -15.14 8.95
C ARG A 33 15.09 -15.05 8.52
N MET A 34 14.22 -15.81 9.17
CA MET A 34 12.78 -15.78 8.92
C MET A 34 12.20 -14.39 9.21
N PHE A 35 12.65 -13.71 10.27
CA PHE A 35 12.21 -12.34 10.56
C PHE A 35 12.55 -11.35 9.43
N LEU A 36 13.70 -11.55 8.78
CA LEU A 36 14.18 -10.74 7.66
C LEU A 36 13.64 -11.19 6.29
N PHE A 37 12.93 -12.31 6.23
CA PHE A 37 12.47 -12.92 4.98
C PHE A 37 11.57 -11.98 4.18
N SER A 38 11.80 -11.95 2.87
CA SER A 38 11.08 -11.11 1.91
C SER A 38 10.98 -11.89 0.61
N GLU A 39 9.76 -12.06 0.10
CA GLU A 39 9.50 -12.80 -1.14
C GLU A 39 9.99 -12.02 -2.37
N ALA A 40 9.93 -10.68 -2.31
CA ALA A 40 10.26 -9.79 -3.45
C ALA A 40 11.76 -9.55 -3.63
N SER A 41 12.53 -9.55 -2.54
CA SER A 41 13.99 -9.55 -2.63
C SER A 41 14.39 -11.01 -2.68
N ALA A 42 14.93 -11.49 -3.81
CA ALA A 42 15.41 -12.86 -4.00
C ALA A 42 16.53 -13.23 -2.98
N SER A 43 16.15 -13.36 -1.71
CA SER A 43 17.02 -13.79 -0.63
C SER A 43 17.26 -15.28 -0.85
N PRO A 44 18.49 -15.78 -0.66
CA PRO A 44 18.80 -17.21 -0.67
C PRO A 44 18.07 -18.04 0.41
N ASP A 45 17.18 -17.42 1.19
CA ASP A 45 16.57 -17.98 2.41
C ASP A 45 15.40 -18.95 2.17
N PHE A 46 15.25 -19.51 0.96
CA PHE A 46 14.31 -20.61 0.73
C PHE A 46 14.59 -21.80 1.67
N GLU A 47 15.87 -22.10 1.95
CA GLU A 47 16.28 -23.12 2.91
C GLU A 47 15.82 -22.79 4.34
N ALA A 48 15.89 -21.52 4.75
CA ALA A 48 15.39 -21.10 6.06
C ALA A 48 13.87 -21.25 6.16
N ASN A 49 13.14 -20.96 5.09
CA ASN A 49 11.69 -21.16 5.04
C ASN A 49 11.31 -22.65 5.10
N GLU A 50 11.97 -23.51 4.34
CA GLU A 50 11.72 -24.96 4.38
C GLU A 50 11.99 -25.56 5.77
N ILE A 51 13.11 -25.20 6.39
CA ILE A 51 13.44 -25.66 7.75
C ILE A 51 12.43 -25.08 8.76
N PHE A 52 11.99 -23.84 8.56
CA PHE A 52 11.00 -23.19 9.41
C PHE A 52 9.65 -23.92 9.36
N ASP A 53 9.16 -24.24 8.15
CA ASP A 53 7.90 -24.96 7.95
C ASP A 53 7.92 -26.38 8.54
N GLU A 54 9.08 -27.05 8.53
CA GLU A 54 9.25 -28.38 9.11
C GLU A 54 9.32 -28.36 10.65
N LYS A 55 10.05 -27.38 11.23
CA LYS A 55 10.47 -27.43 12.64
C LYS A 55 9.74 -26.45 13.56
N TYR A 56 9.09 -25.43 13.02
CA TYR A 56 8.52 -24.34 13.82
C TYR A 56 7.01 -24.25 13.65
N ASN A 57 6.36 -23.90 14.76
CA ASN A 57 4.97 -23.47 14.70
C ASN A 57 4.92 -21.96 14.41
N GLY A 58 4.52 -21.58 13.20
CA GLY A 58 4.45 -20.18 12.77
C GLY A 58 3.69 -19.26 13.74
N LYS A 59 2.57 -19.71 14.32
CA LYS A 59 1.80 -18.91 15.30
C LYS A 59 2.56 -18.71 16.61
N ALA A 60 3.27 -19.74 17.08
CA ALA A 60 4.06 -19.64 18.31
C ALA A 60 5.25 -18.69 18.10
N TYR A 61 5.92 -18.79 16.95
CA TYR A 61 6.98 -17.88 16.52
C TYR A 61 6.48 -16.43 16.40
N GLU A 62 5.42 -16.19 15.64
CA GLU A 62 4.81 -14.86 15.48
C GLU A 62 4.46 -14.24 16.83
N SER A 63 3.85 -15.01 17.72
CA SER A 63 3.50 -14.57 19.08
C SER A 63 4.75 -14.21 19.90
N LYS A 64 5.82 -15.01 19.80
CA LYS A 64 7.11 -14.75 20.47
C LYS A 64 7.72 -13.44 19.97
N ILE A 65 7.90 -13.30 18.66
CA ILE A 65 8.52 -12.11 18.05
C ILE A 65 7.68 -10.86 18.30
N THR A 66 6.36 -10.94 18.14
CA THR A 66 5.42 -9.84 18.41
C THR A 66 5.54 -9.33 19.84
N LYS A 67 5.61 -10.23 20.84
CA LYS A 67 5.79 -9.85 22.25
C LYS A 67 7.11 -9.13 22.48
N LEU A 68 8.19 -9.62 21.88
CA LEU A 68 9.52 -9.02 22.00
C LEU A 68 9.56 -7.63 21.35
N LEU A 69 9.07 -7.48 20.12
CA LEU A 69 8.98 -6.18 19.44
C LEU A 69 8.15 -5.18 20.23
N ARG A 70 6.99 -5.60 20.74
CA ARG A 70 6.12 -4.73 21.56
C ARG A 70 6.85 -4.22 22.79
N LYS A 71 7.60 -5.08 23.50
CA LYS A 71 8.39 -4.69 24.67
C LYS A 71 9.55 -3.77 24.29
N ALA A 72 10.27 -4.09 23.21
CA ALA A 72 11.38 -3.27 22.70
C ALA A 72 10.89 -1.85 22.37
N TYR A 73 9.79 -1.74 21.62
CA TYR A 73 9.18 -0.45 21.31
C TYR A 73 8.66 0.27 22.55
N ALA A 74 8.00 -0.45 23.48
CA ALA A 74 7.50 0.15 24.72
C ALA A 74 8.62 0.70 25.61
N HIS A 75 9.81 0.09 25.56
CA HIS A 75 11.01 0.58 26.23
C HIS A 75 11.54 1.85 25.57
N ASP A 76 11.73 1.83 24.24
CA ASP A 76 12.40 2.90 23.50
C ASP A 76 11.53 4.14 23.30
N ARG A 77 10.21 3.99 23.20
CA ARG A 77 9.27 5.12 23.07
C ARG A 77 9.22 6.04 24.29
N ARG A 78 9.91 5.69 25.38
CA ARG A 78 10.03 6.54 26.58
C ARG A 78 10.91 7.75 26.34
N THR A 79 11.77 7.72 25.32
CA THR A 79 12.57 8.86 24.87
C THR A 79 12.05 9.32 23.50
N GLU A 80 12.08 10.63 23.25
CA GLU A 80 11.65 11.15 21.94
C GLU A 80 12.61 10.69 20.83
N GLU A 81 13.90 10.60 21.13
CA GLU A 81 14.92 10.08 20.22
C GLU A 81 14.61 8.63 19.81
N GLY A 82 14.33 7.76 20.78
CA GLY A 82 14.01 6.36 20.49
C GLY A 82 12.73 6.24 19.68
N LYS A 83 11.70 7.01 20.02
CA LYS A 83 10.46 7.06 19.23
C LYS A 83 10.73 7.50 17.79
N GLN A 84 11.54 8.54 17.58
CA GLN A 84 11.88 9.05 16.25
C GLN A 84 12.70 8.03 15.45
N GLU A 85 13.63 7.31 16.06
CA GLU A 85 14.39 6.24 15.39
C GLU A 85 13.47 5.13 14.87
N TRP A 86 12.49 4.71 15.67
CA TRP A 86 11.49 3.73 15.25
C TRP A 86 10.61 4.28 14.10
N GLU A 87 10.18 5.54 14.18
CA GLU A 87 9.43 6.16 13.09
C GLU A 87 10.24 6.25 11.79
N ASP A 88 11.51 6.67 11.86
CA ASP A 88 12.41 6.79 10.72
C ASP A 88 12.68 5.42 10.07
N ALA A 89 12.95 4.39 10.88
CA ALA A 89 13.18 3.03 10.39
C ALA A 89 11.93 2.44 9.73
N LEU A 90 10.76 2.58 10.35
CA LEU A 90 9.51 2.09 9.77
C LEU A 90 9.08 2.88 8.53
N ALA A 91 9.44 4.17 8.45
CA ALA A 91 9.22 4.97 7.26
C ALA A 91 10.09 4.50 6.08
N ALA A 92 11.35 4.11 6.33
CA ALA A 92 12.22 3.54 5.30
C ALA A 92 11.68 2.21 4.74
N LEU A 93 10.99 1.42 5.58
CA LEU A 93 10.38 0.13 5.22
C LEU A 93 8.96 0.24 4.66
N ARG A 94 8.46 1.47 4.42
CA ARG A 94 7.05 1.70 4.06
C ARG A 94 6.60 1.03 2.76
N LYS A 95 7.51 0.86 1.78
CA LYS A 95 7.23 0.26 0.47
C LYS A 95 7.66 -1.21 0.41
N GLU A 96 8.27 -1.72 1.46
CA GLU A 96 8.76 -3.09 1.52
C GLU A 96 7.66 -4.02 2.01
N ASP A 97 7.67 -5.24 1.49
CA ASP A 97 6.82 -6.32 1.96
C ASP A 97 7.71 -7.48 2.41
N PHE A 98 8.05 -7.48 3.70
CA PHE A 98 8.86 -8.51 4.32
C PHE A 98 8.20 -8.99 5.61
N TYR A 99 8.43 -10.26 5.95
CA TYR A 99 7.65 -11.00 6.93
C TYR A 99 7.66 -10.34 8.32
N GLY A 100 8.79 -9.77 8.75
CA GLY A 100 8.90 -9.05 10.02
C GLY A 100 7.91 -7.88 10.20
N LEU A 101 7.41 -7.26 9.13
CA LEU A 101 6.39 -6.20 9.23
C LEU A 101 5.04 -6.73 9.72
N VAL A 102 4.73 -8.01 9.48
CA VAL A 102 3.53 -8.65 10.02
C VAL A 102 3.57 -8.62 11.55
N MET A 103 4.70 -8.96 12.17
CA MET A 103 4.83 -8.92 13.63
C MET A 103 4.91 -7.50 14.18
N VAL A 104 5.44 -6.54 13.42
CA VAL A 104 5.40 -5.11 13.78
C VAL A 104 3.94 -4.62 13.87
N ASP A 105 3.10 -4.99 12.89
CA ASP A 105 1.68 -4.65 12.89
C ASP A 105 0.94 -5.35 14.04
N GLN A 106 1.16 -6.66 14.22
CA GLN A 106 0.58 -7.43 15.33
C GLN A 106 1.03 -6.89 16.71
N ALA A 107 2.23 -6.30 16.79
CA ALA A 107 2.73 -5.67 18.01
C ALA A 107 2.00 -4.36 18.34
N GLY A 108 1.27 -3.77 17.38
CA GLY A 108 0.57 -2.50 17.52
C GLY A 108 1.51 -1.29 17.45
N ILE A 109 2.65 -1.44 16.76
CA ILE A 109 3.63 -0.37 16.61
C ILE A 109 3.16 0.55 15.47
N PRO A 110 2.96 1.86 15.72
CA PRO A 110 2.45 2.76 14.71
C PRO A 110 3.47 2.93 13.58
N ARG A 111 3.04 2.65 12.34
CA ARG A 111 3.78 2.97 11.12
C ARG A 111 3.01 4.00 10.31
N LYS A 112 3.69 5.01 9.78
CA LYS A 112 3.11 5.97 8.83
C LYS A 112 2.89 5.27 7.49
N ARG A 113 1.84 4.46 7.41
CA ARG A 113 1.33 3.92 6.15
C ARG A 113 0.70 5.11 5.42
N GLU A 114 1.27 5.53 4.30
CA GLU A 114 0.48 6.39 3.40
C GLU A 114 -0.76 5.58 3.08
N ALA A 115 -1.93 6.15 3.34
CA ALA A 115 -3.18 5.51 2.98
C ALA A 115 -3.08 5.10 1.51
N LEU A 116 -3.01 3.79 1.25
CA LEU A 116 -3.00 3.22 -0.11
C LEU A 116 -4.19 3.75 -0.95
N TRP A 117 -5.22 4.25 -0.26
CA TRP A 117 -6.40 4.96 -0.76
C TRP A 117 -6.13 6.37 -1.35
N ARG A 118 -4.91 6.92 -1.32
CA ARG A 118 -4.59 8.16 -2.07
C ARG A 118 -4.63 7.94 -3.59
N PHE A 119 -4.53 6.70 -4.08
CA PHE A 119 -4.65 6.40 -5.51
C PHE A 119 -6.10 6.35 -6.02
N GLU A 120 -7.09 6.05 -5.17
CA GLU A 120 -8.51 6.04 -5.58
C GLU A 120 -9.08 7.46 -5.66
N LEU A 121 -8.68 8.37 -4.78
CA LEU A 121 -9.20 9.74 -4.76
C LEU A 121 -8.73 10.62 -5.93
N GLU A 122 -7.56 10.34 -6.52
CA GLU A 122 -7.09 11.09 -7.72
C GLU A 122 -7.80 10.67 -9.02
N GLN A 123 -8.39 9.47 -9.09
CA GLN A 123 -9.11 8.99 -10.28
C GLN A 123 -10.63 9.21 -10.21
N LEU A 124 -11.17 9.54 -9.03
CA LEU A 124 -12.59 9.86 -8.83
C LEU A 124 -13.16 10.94 -9.76
N PRO A 125 -12.48 12.06 -10.11
CA PRO A 125 -13.09 13.01 -11.06
C PRO A 125 -13.20 12.40 -12.47
N PHE A 126 -12.31 11.48 -12.86
CA PHE A 126 -12.32 10.91 -14.20
C PHE A 126 -13.46 9.89 -14.38
N GLN A 127 -13.60 8.95 -13.44
CA GLN A 127 -14.63 7.91 -13.50
C GLN A 127 -16.03 8.47 -13.28
N THR A 128 -16.19 9.47 -12.41
CA THR A 128 -17.49 10.14 -12.21
C THR A 128 -17.92 10.93 -13.44
N ILE A 129 -17.00 11.63 -14.11
CA ILE A 129 -17.29 12.32 -15.38
C ILE A 129 -17.67 11.30 -16.46
N GLU A 130 -16.94 10.19 -16.59
CA GLU A 130 -17.24 9.14 -17.57
C GLU A 130 -18.63 8.53 -17.35
N LEU A 131 -18.97 8.16 -16.11
CA LEU A 131 -20.30 7.64 -15.77
C LEU A 131 -21.41 8.69 -16.00
N ALA A 132 -21.16 9.97 -15.70
CA ALA A 132 -22.11 11.05 -15.94
C ALA A 132 -22.36 11.25 -17.45
N VAL A 133 -21.32 11.15 -18.27
CA VAL A 133 -21.43 11.24 -19.74
C VAL A 133 -22.20 10.05 -20.29
N ILE A 134 -21.90 8.83 -19.86
CA ILE A 134 -22.62 7.63 -20.27
C ILE A 134 -24.10 7.70 -19.85
N ALA A 135 -24.39 8.11 -18.61
CA ALA A 135 -25.75 8.27 -18.10
C ALA A 135 -26.53 9.35 -18.87
N LEU A 136 -25.90 10.48 -19.18
CA LEU A 136 -26.48 11.54 -20.00
C LEU A 136 -26.75 11.06 -21.43
N GLY A 137 -25.81 10.31 -22.02
CA GLY A 137 -25.97 9.69 -23.34
C GLY A 137 -27.14 8.70 -23.38
N LEU A 138 -27.27 7.85 -22.35
CA LEU A 138 -28.40 6.93 -22.22
C LEU A 138 -29.73 7.66 -22.08
N LEU A 139 -29.79 8.77 -21.34
CA LEU A 139 -30.99 9.59 -21.18
C LEU A 139 -31.39 10.32 -22.48
N VAL A 140 -30.40 10.77 -23.26
CA VAL A 140 -30.63 11.41 -24.56
C VAL A 140 -31.07 10.40 -25.64
N VAL A 141 -30.45 9.22 -25.68
CA VAL A 141 -30.64 8.22 -26.75
C VAL A 141 -31.81 7.27 -26.47
N PHE A 142 -31.86 6.69 -25.28
CA PHE A 142 -32.88 5.72 -24.91
C PHE A 142 -33.89 6.43 -24.05
N ARG A 143 -35.05 6.81 -24.62
CA ARG A 143 -36.22 7.27 -23.83
C ARG A 143 -36.48 6.22 -22.74
N PRO A 144 -36.08 6.43 -21.48
CA PRO A 144 -36.26 5.40 -20.47
C PRO A 144 -37.73 5.47 -20.10
N ASN A 145 -38.51 4.54 -20.63
CA ASN A 145 -39.96 4.46 -20.43
C ASN A 145 -40.32 4.34 -18.93
N VAL A 146 -39.33 3.99 -18.11
CA VAL A 146 -39.39 3.84 -16.64
C VAL A 146 -39.41 5.18 -15.89
N LEU A 147 -38.92 6.27 -16.47
CA LEU A 147 -38.72 7.54 -15.74
C LEU A 147 -39.76 8.63 -16.04
N HIS A 148 -40.71 8.42 -16.96
CA HIS A 148 -41.74 9.41 -17.36
C HIS A 148 -41.19 10.83 -17.65
N LEU A 149 -39.90 10.97 -17.96
CA LEU A 149 -39.25 12.25 -18.28
C LEU A 149 -39.50 12.59 -19.75
N SER A 150 -40.56 13.33 -20.01
CA SER A 150 -40.86 13.88 -21.34
C SER A 150 -40.01 15.12 -21.62
N LEU A 151 -38.72 14.94 -21.90
CA LEU A 151 -37.89 16.03 -22.41
C LEU A 151 -38.43 16.49 -23.78
N PRO A 152 -38.62 17.81 -24.01
CA PRO A 152 -39.04 18.34 -25.29
C PRO A 152 -38.07 17.96 -26.40
N ASP A 153 -38.56 17.68 -27.60
CA ASP A 153 -37.71 17.18 -28.69
C ASP A 153 -36.60 18.18 -29.07
N TRP A 154 -36.85 19.49 -29.00
CA TRP A 154 -35.84 20.52 -29.26
C TRP A 154 -34.65 20.49 -28.29
N VAL A 155 -34.87 20.08 -27.04
CA VAL A 155 -33.79 19.91 -26.04
C VAL A 155 -32.90 18.73 -26.44
N ARG A 156 -33.47 17.66 -27.01
CA ARG A 156 -32.70 16.53 -27.52
C ARG A 156 -31.87 16.90 -28.73
N TRP A 157 -32.44 17.68 -29.66
CA TRP A 157 -31.73 18.19 -30.83
C TRP A 157 -30.51 19.05 -30.46
N LEU A 158 -30.55 19.75 -29.32
CA LEU A 158 -29.40 20.50 -28.80
C LEU A 158 -28.43 19.64 -27.97
N ALA A 159 -28.94 18.71 -27.16
CA ALA A 159 -28.13 17.87 -26.29
C ALA A 159 -27.30 16.83 -27.07
N TYR A 160 -27.84 16.30 -28.17
CA TYR A 160 -27.17 15.29 -28.99
C TYR A 160 -25.85 15.76 -29.63
N PRO A 161 -25.78 16.90 -30.36
CA PRO A 161 -24.52 17.40 -30.90
C PRO A 161 -23.54 17.80 -29.79
N LEU A 162 -24.05 18.30 -28.66
CA LEU A 162 -23.23 18.64 -27.49
C LEU A 162 -22.60 17.38 -26.86
N PHE A 163 -23.33 16.28 -26.81
CA PHE A 163 -22.82 14.97 -26.37
C PHE A 163 -21.74 14.43 -27.31
N ILE A 164 -21.96 14.46 -28.64
CA ILE A 164 -20.95 14.05 -29.62
C ILE A 164 -19.67 14.91 -29.48
N TRP A 165 -19.84 16.22 -29.34
CA TRP A 165 -18.72 17.15 -29.15
C TRP A 165 -17.94 16.85 -27.86
N LEU A 166 -18.64 16.51 -26.77
CA LEU A 166 -18.04 16.21 -25.48
C LEU A 166 -17.28 14.88 -25.49
N VAL A 167 -17.81 13.83 -26.13
CA VAL A 167 -17.10 12.55 -26.35
C VAL A 167 -15.83 12.78 -27.17
N TRP A 168 -15.92 13.54 -28.26
CA TRP A 168 -14.76 13.88 -29.09
C TRP A 168 -13.70 14.68 -28.32
N TYR A 169 -14.14 15.65 -27.51
CA TYR A 169 -13.25 16.47 -26.68
C TYR A 169 -12.50 15.63 -25.64
N ILE A 170 -13.20 14.73 -24.95
CA ILE A 170 -12.58 13.82 -23.96
C ILE A 170 -11.53 12.93 -24.64
N GLY A 171 -11.83 12.34 -25.80
CA GLY A 171 -10.88 11.53 -26.56
C GLY A 171 -9.61 12.31 -26.94
N ARG A 172 -9.76 13.58 -27.32
CA ARG A 172 -8.63 14.47 -27.64
C ARG A 172 -7.75 14.79 -26.43
N VAL A 173 -8.35 14.98 -25.26
CA VAL A 173 -7.61 15.17 -23.99
C VAL A 173 -6.82 13.90 -23.65
N TRP A 174 -7.42 12.73 -23.87
CA TRP A 174 -6.77 11.43 -23.65
C TRP A 174 -5.51 11.25 -24.50
N GLN A 175 -5.58 11.57 -25.80
CA GLN A 175 -4.42 11.50 -26.70
C GLN A 175 -3.26 12.40 -26.26
N ARG A 176 -3.57 13.62 -25.76
CA ARG A 176 -2.55 14.55 -25.26
C ARG A 176 -1.89 14.10 -23.96
N MET A 177 -2.65 13.44 -23.08
CA MET A 177 -2.10 12.89 -21.83
C MET A 177 -1.28 11.62 -22.09
N ALA A 178 -1.72 10.75 -23.00
CA ALA A 178 -1.02 9.54 -23.39
C ALA A 178 0.35 9.85 -24.04
N SER A 179 0.41 10.85 -24.94
CA SER A 179 1.68 11.25 -25.57
C SER A 179 2.68 11.87 -24.60
N LYS A 180 2.20 12.53 -23.53
CA LYS A 180 3.04 13.13 -22.49
C LYS A 180 3.65 12.08 -21.56
N ARG A 181 2.94 10.96 -21.32
CA ARG A 181 3.46 9.81 -20.55
C ARG A 181 4.50 9.00 -21.31
N SER A 182 4.35 8.82 -22.62
CA SER A 182 5.34 8.09 -23.42
C SER A 182 6.66 8.86 -23.59
N GLY A 183 6.60 10.19 -23.74
CA GLY A 183 7.81 11.03 -23.86
C GLY A 183 8.64 11.19 -22.58
N LEU A 184 8.10 10.80 -21.42
CA LEU A 184 8.83 10.76 -20.14
C LEU A 184 9.50 9.39 -19.87
N ARG A 185 9.22 8.37 -20.69
CA ARG A 185 9.78 7.01 -20.54
C ARG A 185 11.04 6.80 -21.39
N ASP A 186 11.28 7.67 -22.37
CA ASP A 186 12.43 7.63 -23.30
C ASP A 186 13.51 8.71 -22.98
N ARG A 187 13.52 9.27 -21.76
CA ARG A 187 14.59 10.12 -21.22
C ARG A 187 15.06 9.57 -19.90
#